data_AF-A0A6H2D0F0-F1
#
_entry.id   AF-A0A6H2D0F0-F1
#
_cell.length_a   1.000
_cell.length_b   1.000
_cell.length_c   1.000
_cell.angle_alpha   90.00
_cell.angle_beta   90.00
_cell.angle_gamma   90.00
#
_symmetry.space_group_name_H-M   'P 1'
#
loop_
_entity.id
_entity.type
_entity.pdbx_description
1 polymer ?
#
loop_
_entity_poly.entity_id
_entity_poly.type
_entity_poly.pdbx_seq_one_letter_code
_entity_poly.pdbx_strand_id
1 'polypeptide(L)'
;MERTEIERIFESFFEKYKKTEGDRTSWSAVWTHMTDKGVLDLNMTKCPRGTTFKIFKDKKKIAQVIGWDAYFETMEKFQAEHPGLYDPDQIFSDIEFSL
;
A
#
# COMPACT_ATOMS: atom_id res chain seq x y z
N MET A 1 -3.06 11.67 8.71
CA MET A 1 -2.27 10.71 9.53
C MET A 1 -0.78 10.96 9.33
N GLU A 2 0.05 10.79 10.36
CA GLU A 2 1.51 10.99 10.27
C GLU A 2 2.21 9.82 9.55
N ARG A 3 3.32 10.09 8.85
CA ARG A 3 4.05 9.08 8.06
C ARG A 3 4.47 7.86 8.91
N THR A 4 5.02 8.10 10.09
CA THR A 4 5.48 7.04 11.01
C THR A 4 4.37 6.13 11.50
N GLU A 5 3.16 6.67 11.64
CA GLU A 5 1.97 5.91 12.02
C GLU A 5 1.48 5.03 10.87
N ILE A 6 1.43 5.59 9.66
CA ILE A 6 1.13 4.84 8.43
C ILE A 6 2.10 3.67 8.26
N GLU A 7 3.40 3.91 8.41
CA GLU A 7 4.42 2.85 8.34
C GLU A 7 4.12 1.75 9.34
N ARG A 8 3.93 2.09 10.62
CA ARG A 8 3.64 1.12 11.69
C ARG A 8 2.40 0.28 11.40
N ILE A 9 1.31 0.90 10.95
CA ILE A 9 0.04 0.22 10.67
C ILE A 9 0.23 -0.75 9.49
N PHE A 10 0.84 -0.29 8.40
CA PHE A 10 0.99 -1.11 7.21
C PHE A 10 1.99 -2.26 7.43
N GLU A 11 3.05 -2.02 8.21
CA GLU A 11 3.99 -3.05 8.66
C GLU A 11 3.27 -4.14 9.49
N SER A 12 2.40 -3.73 10.42
CA SER A 12 1.60 -4.66 11.22
C SER A 12 0.65 -5.49 10.36
N PHE A 13 -0.01 -4.84 9.39
CA PHE A 13 -0.84 -5.52 8.39
C PHE A 13 -0.04 -6.52 7.56
N PHE A 14 1.13 -6.11 7.09
CA PHE A 14 2.01 -6.97 6.32
C PHE A 14 2.37 -8.22 7.12
N GLU A 15 2.79 -8.09 8.38
CA GLU A 15 3.16 -9.24 9.20
C GLU A 15 1.99 -10.22 9.43
N LYS A 16 0.76 -9.71 9.59
CA LYS A 16 -0.45 -10.53 9.77
C LYS A 16 -0.91 -11.22 8.49
N TYR A 17 -0.86 -10.53 7.35
CA TYR A 17 -1.51 -10.98 6.10
C TYR A 17 -0.56 -11.42 4.99
N LYS A 18 0.75 -11.32 5.20
CA LYS A 18 1.74 -11.70 4.18
C LYS A 18 1.55 -13.11 3.66
N LYS A 19 1.69 -13.27 2.35
CA LYS A 19 1.73 -14.56 1.66
C LYS A 19 3.08 -14.70 0.97
N THR A 20 3.63 -15.91 0.98
CA THR A 20 4.85 -16.22 0.21
C THR A 20 4.57 -16.13 -1.28
N GLU A 21 5.43 -15.43 -1.99
CA GLU A 21 5.51 -15.50 -3.44
C GLU A 21 6.20 -16.81 -3.86
N GLY A 22 6.03 -17.22 -5.12
CA GLY A 22 6.48 -18.53 -5.63
C GLY A 22 7.97 -18.83 -5.44
N ASP A 23 8.80 -17.82 -5.19
CA ASP A 23 10.24 -17.93 -4.93
C ASP A 23 10.59 -18.26 -3.45
N ARG A 24 9.60 -18.27 -2.54
CA ARG A 24 9.76 -18.44 -1.07
C ARG A 24 10.79 -17.51 -0.42
N THR A 25 11.18 -16.45 -1.13
CA THR A 25 12.13 -15.44 -0.67
C THR A 25 11.51 -14.05 -0.68
N SER A 26 10.32 -13.91 -1.26
CA SER A 26 9.53 -12.70 -1.25
C SER A 26 8.18 -12.96 -0.58
N TRP A 27 7.70 -11.96 0.14
CA TRP A 27 6.39 -11.98 0.80
C TRP A 27 5.62 -10.74 0.42
N SER A 28 4.33 -10.88 0.12
CA SER A 28 3.46 -9.76 -0.21
C SER A 28 2.17 -9.74 0.61
N ALA A 29 1.66 -8.54 0.86
CA ALA A 29 0.34 -8.30 1.42
C ALA A 29 -0.35 -7.22 0.58
N VAL A 30 -1.64 -7.41 0.30
CA VAL A 30 -2.42 -6.50 -0.55
C VAL A 30 -3.61 -6.00 0.24
N TRP A 31 -3.74 -4.67 0.31
CA TRP A 31 -4.94 -4.00 0.77
C TRP A 31 -5.72 -3.46 -0.44
N THR A 32 -7.04 -3.66 -0.45
CA THR A 32 -7.93 -3.17 -1.50
C THR A 32 -8.93 -2.19 -0.88
N HIS A 33 -8.95 -0.96 -1.39
CA HIS A 33 -9.87 0.09 -1.00
C HIS A 33 -10.82 0.41 -2.18
N MET A 34 -12.13 0.41 -1.91
CA MET A 34 -13.16 0.61 -2.92
C MET A 34 -13.91 1.91 -2.63
N THR A 35 -14.03 2.77 -3.64
CA THR A 35 -14.74 4.06 -3.55
C THR A 35 -15.74 4.18 -4.71
N ASP A 36 -16.55 5.24 -4.70
CA ASP A 36 -17.37 5.63 -5.85
C ASP A 36 -16.52 6.10 -7.05
N LYS A 37 -15.23 6.42 -6.83
CA LYS A 37 -14.26 6.86 -7.86
C LYS A 37 -13.45 5.73 -8.50
N GLY A 38 -13.52 4.52 -7.94
CA GLY A 38 -12.79 3.35 -8.43
C GLY A 38 -12.18 2.51 -7.31
N VAL A 39 -11.31 1.58 -7.71
CA VAL A 39 -10.63 0.65 -6.81
C VAL A 39 -9.14 0.96 -6.75
N LEU A 40 -8.62 1.11 -5.53
CA LEU A 40 -7.21 1.27 -5.23
C LEU A 40 -6.67 0.01 -4.54
N ASP A 41 -5.67 -0.62 -5.14
CA ASP A 41 -4.92 -1.71 -4.49
C ASP A 41 -3.52 -1.23 -4.10
N LEU A 42 -3.19 -1.42 -2.83
CA LEU A 42 -1.88 -1.17 -2.25
C LEU A 42 -1.22 -2.51 -1.93
N ASN A 43 -0.20 -2.88 -2.70
CA ASN A 43 0.56 -4.10 -2.48
C ASN A 43 1.93 -3.76 -1.90
N MET A 44 2.18 -4.18 -0.67
CA MET A 44 3.48 -4.15 -0.03
C MET A 44 4.16 -5.50 -0.20
N THR A 45 5.36 -5.51 -0.76
CA THR A 45 6.18 -6.71 -0.94
C THR A 45 7.53 -6.51 -0.26
N LYS A 46 7.91 -7.41 0.65
CA LYS A 46 9.27 -7.46 1.22
C LYS A 46 10.07 -8.62 0.60
N CYS A 47 11.29 -8.32 0.20
CA CYS A 47 12.26 -9.29 -0.30
C CYS A 47 13.67 -8.92 0.22
N PRO A 48 14.71 -9.77 0.04
CA PRO A 48 16.07 -9.45 0.47
C PRO A 48 16.66 -8.16 -0.11
N ARG A 49 16.08 -7.65 -1.21
CA ARG A 49 16.48 -6.39 -1.84
C ARG A 49 15.80 -5.15 -1.23
N GLY A 50 14.84 -5.34 -0.31
CA GLY A 50 14.11 -4.29 0.38
C GLY A 50 12.60 -4.39 0.28
N THR A 51 11.92 -3.37 0.79
CA THR A 51 10.47 -3.20 0.74
C THR A 51 10.08 -2.47 -0.54
N THR A 52 9.13 -3.03 -1.28
CA THR A 52 8.58 -2.43 -2.50
C THR A 52 7.07 -2.26 -2.37
N PHE A 53 6.56 -1.18 -2.96
CA PHE A 53 5.14 -0.88 -3.00
C PHE A 53 4.69 -0.86 -4.45
N LYS A 54 3.61 -1.57 -4.76
CA LYS A 54 2.94 -1.51 -6.07
C LYS A 54 1.55 -0.93 -5.86
N ILE A 55 1.23 0.09 -6.66
CA ILE A 55 -0.03 0.82 -6.59
C ILE A 55 -0.81 0.49 -7.86
N PHE A 56 -2.03 0.00 -7.69
CA PHE A 56 -2.94 -0.29 -8.80
C PHE A 56 -4.19 0.56 -8.67
N LYS A 57 -4.68 1.02 -9.81
CA LYS A 57 -6.00 1.64 -9.96
C LYS A 57 -6.79 0.82 -10.95
N ASP A 58 -7.97 0.35 -10.54
CA ASP A 58 -8.87 -0.43 -11.39
C ASP A 58 -8.15 -1.61 -12.07
N LYS A 59 -7.35 -2.35 -11.28
CA LYS A 59 -6.49 -3.48 -11.72
C LYS A 59 -5.33 -3.10 -12.66
N LYS A 60 -5.15 -1.84 -13.01
CA LYS A 60 -4.01 -1.34 -13.79
C LYS A 60 -2.91 -0.87 -12.86
N LYS A 61 -1.68 -1.38 -13.06
CA LYS A 61 -0.51 -0.90 -12.32
C LYS A 61 -0.20 0.55 -12.70
N ILE A 62 -0.18 1.43 -11.71
CA ILE A 62 0.13 2.85 -11.88
C ILE A 62 1.58 3.13 -11.51
N ALA A 63 2.05 2.56 -10.40
CA ALA A 63 3.40 2.77 -9.92
C ALA A 63 3.99 1.53 -9.24
N GLN A 64 5.32 1.47 -9.20
CA GLN A 64 6.07 0.57 -8.34
C GLN A 64 7.32 1.30 -7.84
N VAL A 65 7.47 1.36 -6.53
CA VAL A 65 8.56 2.09 -5.87
C VAL A 65 9.20 1.25 -4.76
N ILE A 66 10.40 1.65 -4.35
CA ILE A 66 11.20 0.96 -3.32
C ILE A 66 11.38 1.93 -2.15
N GLY A 67 11.08 1.45 -0.94
CA GLY A 67 11.20 2.24 0.28
C GLY A 67 10.03 3.19 0.54
N TRP A 68 9.94 3.63 1.80
CA TRP A 68 8.85 4.44 2.33
C TRP A 68 8.83 5.86 1.79
N ASP A 69 9.99 6.52 1.66
CA ASP A 69 10.07 7.88 1.12
C ASP A 69 9.47 7.97 -0.30
N ALA A 70 9.87 7.03 -1.17
CA ALA A 70 9.36 6.96 -2.53
C ALA A 70 7.87 6.60 -2.58
N TYR A 71 7.38 5.80 -1.63
CA TYR A 71 5.96 5.53 -1.46
C TYR A 71 5.18 6.81 -1.16
N PHE A 72 5.61 7.59 -0.15
CA PHE A 72 4.91 8.83 0.22
C PHE A 72 4.91 9.86 -0.91
N GLU A 73 6.04 10.06 -1.58
CA GLU A 73 6.11 10.96 -2.75
C GLU A 73 5.18 10.50 -3.88
N THR A 74 5.09 9.19 -4.11
CA THR A 74 4.21 8.62 -5.13
C THR A 74 2.74 8.80 -4.76
N MET A 75 2.38 8.59 -3.50
CA MET A 75 0.99 8.72 -3.05
C MET A 75 0.52 10.19 -3.04
N GLU A 76 1.40 11.14 -2.76
CA GLU A 76 1.10 12.58 -2.88
C GLU A 76 0.75 12.94 -4.34
N LYS A 77 1.56 12.47 -5.31
CA LYS A 77 1.25 12.64 -6.74
C LYS A 77 -0.02 11.91 -7.16
N PHE A 78 -0.20 10.68 -6.68
CA PHE A 78 -1.40 9.89 -6.96
C PHE A 78 -2.67 10.58 -6.47
N GLN A 79 -2.64 11.18 -5.28
CA GLN A 79 -3.77 11.93 -4.73
C GLN A 79 -4.11 13.15 -5.57
N ALA A 80 -3.10 13.87 -6.08
CA ALA A 80 -3.30 15.01 -6.97
C ALA A 80 -3.90 14.59 -8.33
N GLU A 81 -3.49 13.45 -8.89
CA GLU A 81 -3.98 12.93 -10.17
C GLU A 81 -5.36 12.24 -10.06
N HIS A 82 -5.69 11.71 -8.88
CA HIS A 82 -6.90 10.93 -8.62
C HIS A 82 -7.59 11.38 -7.32
N PRO A 83 -8.13 12.61 -7.29
CA PRO A 83 -8.76 13.15 -6.08
C PRO A 83 -9.93 12.28 -5.63
N GLY A 84 -9.96 11.99 -4.33
CA GLY A 84 -11.01 11.18 -3.68
C GLY A 84 -10.80 9.66 -3.76
N LEU A 85 -9.76 9.17 -4.43
CA LEU A 85 -9.43 7.74 -4.45
C LEU A 85 -8.42 7.33 -3.36
N TYR A 86 -7.63 8.28 -2.87
CA TYR A 86 -6.68 8.08 -1.78
C TYR A 86 -6.95 9.07 -0.65
N ASP A 87 -7.35 8.55 0.49
CA ASP A 87 -7.42 9.24 1.77
C ASP A 87 -6.60 8.42 2.79
N PRO A 88 -5.42 8.89 3.23
CA PRO A 88 -4.59 8.14 4.16
C PRO A 88 -5.27 7.93 5.51
N ASP A 89 -6.03 8.89 6.02
CA ASP A 89 -6.68 8.76 7.33
C ASP A 89 -7.74 7.66 7.30
N GLN A 90 -8.56 7.62 6.26
CA GLN A 90 -9.55 6.57 6.09
C GLN A 90 -8.92 5.20 5.84
N ILE A 91 -8.03 5.10 4.85
CA ILE A 91 -7.44 3.82 4.43
C ILE A 91 -6.68 3.16 5.58
N PHE A 92 -5.84 3.91 6.29
CA PHE A 92 -5.01 3.33 7.34
C PHE A 92 -5.80 3.07 8.62
N SER A 93 -6.87 3.82 8.89
CA SER A 93 -7.82 3.47 9.95
C SER A 93 -8.57 2.17 9.66
N ASP A 94 -8.99 1.94 8.41
CA ASP A 94 -9.64 0.68 8.00
C ASP A 94 -8.66 -0.51 8.08
N ILE A 95 -7.41 -0.31 7.68
CA ILE A 95 -6.35 -1.31 7.83
C ILE A 95 -6.16 -1.64 9.31
N GLU A 96 -6.00 -0.63 10.16
CA GLU A 96 -5.76 -0.83 11.59
C GLU A 96 -6.94 -1.55 12.27
N PHE A 97 -8.18 -1.23 11.90
CA PHE A 97 -9.37 -1.92 12.39
C PHE A 97 -9.40 -3.41 11.99
N SER A 98 -8.72 -3.80 10.90
CA SER A 98 -8.61 -5.19 10.46
C SER A 98 -7.55 -6.01 11.19
N LEU A 99 -6.64 -5.38 11.96
CA LEU A 99 -5.55 -6.03 12.69
C LEU A 99 -6.02 -6.79 13.93
#